data_AF-A0A4Q7BD70-F1
#
_entry.id   AF-A0A4Q7BD70-F1
#
_cell.length_a   1.000
_cell.length_b   1.000
_cell.length_c   1.000
_cell.angle_alpha   90.00
_cell.angle_beta   90.00
_cell.angle_gamma   90.00
#
_symmetry.space_group_name_H-M   'P 1'
#
loop_
_entity.id
_entity.type
_entity.pdbx_description
1 polymer ?
#
loop_
_entity_poly.entity_id
_entity_poly.type
_entity_poly.pdbx_seq_one_letter_code
_entity_poly.pdbx_strand_id
1 'polypeptide(L)' 'MTCLVKVSKFLELVYGDDENATPPSPQTITRACRKGELPAKQKGKLWYIDWDLYQKQTGDDLVDKVLRG' A
#
# COMPACT_ATOMS: atom_id res chain seq x y z
N MET A 1 -3.60 -7.55 -15.48
CA MET A 1 -3.09 -6.16 -15.57
C MET A 1 -2.28 -5.93 -14.31
N THR A 2 -1.17 -5.20 -14.36
CA THR A 2 -0.39 -4.83 -13.16
C THR A 2 -0.71 -3.39 -12.81
N CYS A 3 -1.55 -3.19 -11.80
CA CYS A 3 -1.97 -1.88 -11.33
C CYS A 3 -0.89 -1.29 -10.41
N LEU A 4 -0.09 -0.37 -10.95
CA LEU A 4 0.93 0.35 -10.19
C LEU A 4 0.32 1.62 -9.59
N VAL A 5 0.27 1.68 -8.26
CA VAL A 5 -0.29 2.79 -7.50
C VAL A 5 0.83 3.61 -6.86
N LYS A 6 0.73 4.95 -6.92
CA LYS A 6 1.71 5.82 -6.24
C LYS A 6 1.58 5.66 -4.71
N VAL A 7 2.69 5.82 -4.00
CA VAL A 7 2.70 5.77 -2.52
C VAL A 7 1.68 6.72 -1.88
N SER A 8 1.49 7.93 -2.42
CA SER A 8 0.48 8.87 -1.90
C SER A 8 -0.93 8.30 -2.00
N LYS A 9 -1.27 7.70 -3.14
CA LYS A 9 -2.59 7.12 -3.37
C LYS A 9 -2.80 5.84 -2.56
N PHE A 10 -1.73 5.06 -2.37
CA PHE A 10 -1.75 3.90 -1.50
C PHE A 10 -2.05 4.29 -0.04
N LEU A 11 -1.45 5.37 0.46
CA LEU A 11 -1.72 5.87 1.81
C LEU A 11 -3.19 6.25 1.98
N GLU A 12 -3.77 6.95 1.01
CA GLU A 12 -5.21 7.28 1.04
C GLU A 12 -6.09 6.02 0.98
N LEU A 13 -5.74 5.04 0.15
CA LEU A 13 -6.56 3.82 -0.02
C LEU A 13 -6.51 2.86 1.18
N VAL A 14 -5.38 2.79 1.88
CA VAL A 14 -5.16 1.84 2.98
C VAL A 14 -5.39 2.46 4.35
N TYR A 15 -5.09 3.76 4.50
CA TYR A 15 -5.13 4.46 5.78
C TYR A 15 -6.02 5.70 5.76
N GLY A 16 -6.63 6.06 4.63
CA GLY A 16 -7.47 7.26 4.51
C GLY A 16 -8.88 7.11 5.07
N ASP A 17 -9.38 5.88 5.22
CA ASP A 17 -10.71 5.57 5.78
C ASP A 17 -10.68 5.35 7.31
N ASP A 18 -9.50 5.13 7.89
CA ASP A 18 -9.35 4.89 9.33
C ASP A 18 -9.24 6.24 10.07
N GLU A 19 -10.37 6.82 10.50
CA GLU A 19 -10.41 8.09 11.25
C GLU A 19 -9.59 8.08 12.56
N ASN A 20 -9.25 6.90 13.09
CA ASN A 20 -8.43 6.73 14.29
C ASN A 20 -6.97 6.31 14.03
N ALA A 21 -6.59 5.99 12.78
CA ALA A 21 -5.22 5.61 12.48
C ALA A 21 -4.44 6.81 11.95
N THR A 22 -3.33 7.16 12.62
CA THR A 22 -2.38 8.11 12.04
C THR A 22 -1.70 7.44 10.84
N PRO A 23 -1.93 7.90 9.60
CA PRO A 23 -1.33 7.27 8.44
C PRO A 23 0.20 7.35 8.55
N PRO A 24 0.92 6.27 8.23
CA PRO A 24 2.37 6.30 8.22
C PRO A 24 2.86 7.35 7.22
N SER A 25 3.95 8.05 7.56
CA SER A 25 4.51 9.04 6.64
C SER A 25 4.90 8.40 5.30
N PRO A 26 4.87 9.14 4.17
CA PRO A 26 5.33 8.63 2.88
C PRO A 26 6.77 8.09 2.91
N GLN A 27 7.61 8.62 3.81
CA GLN A 27 8.97 8.13 4.03
C GLN A 27 8.97 6.74 4.65
N THR A 28 8.07 6.48 5.60
CA THR A 28 7.89 5.16 6.23
C THR A 28 7.54 4.11 5.16
N ILE A 29 6.56 4.40 4.29
CA ILE A 29 6.19 3.51 3.20
C ILE A 29 7.35 3.32 2.21
N THR A 30 8.03 4.40 1.83
CA THR A 30 9.21 4.31 0.96
C THR A 30 10.31 3.44 1.56
N ARG A 31 10.50 3.49 2.89
CA ARG A 31 11.43 2.63 3.63
C ARG A 31 10.98 1.16 3.58
N ALA A 32 9.70 0.88 3.79
CA ALA A 32 9.14 -0.46 3.68
C ALA A 32 9.32 -1.03 2.26
N CYS A 33 9.08 -0.22 1.22
CA CYS A 33 9.34 -0.58 -0.17
C CYS A 33 10.83 -0.92 -0.41
N ARG A 34 11.75 -0.12 0.16
CA ARG A 34 13.20 -0.39 0.06
C ARG A 34 13.63 -1.65 0.79
N LYS A 35 13.00 -1.96 1.93
CA LYS A 35 13.25 -3.17 2.71
C LYS A 35 12.68 -4.43 2.06
N GLY A 36 11.77 -4.29 1.09
CA GLY A 36 11.03 -5.41 0.49
C GLY A 36 9.86 -5.89 1.35
N GLU A 37 9.44 -5.11 2.34
CA GLU A 37 8.25 -5.39 3.17
C GLU A 37 6.95 -5.16 2.41
N LEU A 38 6.98 -4.30 1.38
CA LEU A 38 5.84 -4.04 0.49
C LEU A 38 6.22 -4.40 -0.96
N PRO A 39 5.30 -4.99 -1.72
CA PRO A 39 5.51 -5.28 -3.13
C PRO A 39 5.47 -3.97 -3.91
N ALA A 40 6.65 -3.38 -4.11
CA ALA A 40 6.81 -2.10 -4.75
C ALA A 40 7.95 -2.12 -5.77
N LYS A 41 7.81 -1.27 -6.78
CA LYS A 41 8.78 -1.07 -7.84
C LYS A 41 9.22 0.38 -7.88
N GLN A 42 10.52 0.58 -7.80
CA GLN A 42 11.10 1.89 -8.03
C GLN A 42 11.13 2.17 -9.54
N LYS A 43 10.54 3.29 -9.96
CA LYS A 43 10.60 3.78 -11.34
C LYS A 43 11.20 5.16 -11.33
N GLY A 44 12.49 5.24 -11.66
CA GLY A 44 13.28 6.47 -11.53
C GLY A 44 13.46 6.88 -10.07
N LYS A 45 13.01 8.08 -9.70
CA LYS A 45 13.09 8.61 -8.32
C LYS A 45 11.85 8.31 -7.47
N LEU A 46 10.78 7.78 -8.06
CA LEU A 46 9.52 7.53 -7.39
C LEU A 46 9.28 6.05 -7.15
N TRP A 47 8.59 5.75 -6.05
CA TRP A 47 8.15 4.40 -5.71
C TRP A 47 6.68 4.22 -6.08
N TYR A 48 6.40 3.06 -6.66
CA TYR A 48 5.06 2.63 -7.04
C TYR A 48 4.81 1.28 -6.39
N ILE A 49 3.68 1.12 -5.72
CA ILE A 49 3.27 -0.12 -5.10
C ILE A 49 2.49 -0.92 -6.15
N ASP A 50 2.81 -2.20 -6.28
CA ASP A 50 2.07 -3.12 -7.12
C ASP A 50 0.81 -3.55 -6.35
N TRP A 51 -0.32 -2.97 -6.73
CA TRP A 51 -1.57 -3.15 -6.02
C TRP A 51 -2.11 -4.57 -6.14
N ASP A 52 -1.93 -5.22 -7.29
CA ASP A 52 -2.37 -6.60 -7.49
C ASP A 52 -1.55 -7.56 -6.61
N LEU A 53 -0.24 -7.36 -6.53
CA LEU A 53 0.60 -8.16 -5.62
C LEU A 53 0.30 -7.85 -4.15
N TYR A 54 0.10 -6.58 -3.81
CA TYR A 54 -0.26 -6.17 -2.45
C TYR A 54 -1.59 -6.79 -2.01
N GLN A 55 -2.61 -6.76 -2.88
CA GLN A 55 -3.89 -7.40 -2.61
C GLN A 55 -3.78 -8.92 -2.55
N LYS A 56 -2.90 -9.57 -3.31
CA LYS A 56 -2.65 -11.02 -3.17
C LYS A 56 -1.90 -11.38 -1.90
N GLN A 57 -0.99 -10.53 -1.43
CA GLN A 57 -0.24 -10.75 -0.19
C GLN A 57 -1.07 -10.46 1.06
N THR A 58 -1.91 -9.41 1.01
CA THR A 58 -2.75 -8.98 2.13
C THR A 58 -4.12 -9.66 2.12
N GLY A 59 -4.59 -10.08 0.94
CA GLY A 59 -5.92 -10.64 0.68
C GLY A 59 -6.03 -12.15 0.82
N ASP A 60 -5.23 -12.77 1.68
CA ASP A 60 -5.65 -14.00 2.35
C ASP A 60 -6.11 -13.62 3.77
N ASP A 61 -7.40 -13.80 4.02
CA ASP A 61 -8.17 -13.64 5.27
C ASP A 61 -8.51 -12.24 5.86
N LEU A 62 -7.78 -11.15 5.61
CA LEU A 62 -8.05 -9.88 6.33
C LEU A 62 -8.78 -8.78 5.54
N VAL A 63 -8.65 -8.73 4.21
CA VAL A 63 -9.21 -7.64 3.40
C VAL A 63 -10.74 -7.74 3.24
N ASP A 64 -11.30 -8.96 3.30
CA ASP A 64 -12.75 -9.16 3.16
C ASP A 64 -13.55 -8.67 4.40
N LYS A 65 -12.87 -8.35 5.51
CA LYS A 65 -13.46 -7.74 6.71
C LYS A 65 -13.50 -6.21 6.69
N VAL A 66 -12.64 -5.56 5.92
CA VAL A 66 -12.56 -4.08 5.85
C VAL A 66 -13.57 -3.51 4.86
N LEU A 67 -14.03 -4.29 3.88
CA LEU A 67 -15.07 -3.88 2.93
C LEU A 67 -16.50 -4.21 3.38
N ARG A 68 -16.69 -4.72 4.61
CA ARG A 68 -18.00 -5.03 5.22
C ARG A 68 -18.11 -4.49 6.65
N GLY A 69 -17.65 -3.27 6.89
CA GLY A 69 -17.86 -2.52 8.13
C GLY A 69 -18.43 -1.15 7.83
#